data_AF-U2FV18-F1
#
_entry.id   AF-U2FV18-F1
#
_cell.length_a   1.000
_cell.length_b   1.000
_cell.length_c   1.000
_cell.angle_alpha   90.00
_cell.angle_beta   90.00
_cell.angle_gamma   90.00
#
_symmetry.space_group_name_H-M   'P 1'
#
loop_
_entity.id
_entity.type
_entity.pdbx_description
1 polymer ?
#
loop_
_entity_poly.entity_id
_entity_poly.type
_entity_poly.pdbx_seq_one_letter_code
_entity_poly.pdbx_strand_id
1 'polypeptide(L)'
;MAAKGDGVRSNLLGQFTSLSGSLSKKALGVLTRRVGGLTLDIGRTIILDRAQRRLLSDEQRAWMKRAGEAIQDARQTAGLSLDELANTLDLEDKTVLQAIEQGSATVSFDLILRLTSLLARNDPIPFLIKLVRGFNPRLWALAEDWGIGRLPGMVERDRQWMNIYRGNEAARQLPQADFERVMAFCENALTMAVQFQQSAASTDKADTDDKQTDERAR
;
A
#
# COMPACT_ATOMS: atom_id res chain seq x y z
N MET A 1 -2.51 10.00 -49.95
CA MET A 1 -1.11 9.99 -49.46
C MET A 1 -1.00 11.16 -48.48
N ALA A 2 -1.18 10.90 -47.17
CA ALA A 2 -0.11 10.65 -46.17
C ALA A 2 0.67 11.93 -45.82
N ALA A 3 0.95 12.33 -44.58
CA ALA A 3 0.52 11.97 -43.23
C ALA A 3 0.94 13.16 -42.33
N LYS A 4 0.16 13.51 -41.30
CA LYS A 4 0.60 14.49 -40.27
C LYS A 4 0.13 14.02 -38.91
N GLY A 5 1.03 13.43 -38.14
CA GLY A 5 0.75 12.96 -36.79
C GLY A 5 2.01 12.47 -36.11
N ASP A 6 2.81 13.38 -35.54
CA ASP A 6 3.97 13.07 -34.69
C ASP A 6 4.24 14.16 -33.64
N GLY A 7 3.19 14.75 -33.07
CA GLY A 7 3.32 15.79 -32.03
C GLY A 7 2.93 15.36 -30.60
N VAL A 8 2.20 14.25 -30.45
CA VAL A 8 1.52 13.93 -29.18
C VAL A 8 2.22 12.80 -28.39
N ARG A 9 3.12 12.04 -29.03
CA ARG A 9 3.79 10.87 -28.40
C ARG A 9 5.03 11.23 -27.57
N SER A 10 5.59 12.44 -27.71
CA SER A 10 6.80 12.85 -26.97
C SER A 10 6.52 13.37 -25.55
N ASN A 11 5.30 13.82 -25.24
CA ASN A 11 4.96 14.37 -23.91
C ASN A 11 4.62 13.30 -22.86
N LEU A 12 4.20 12.10 -23.27
CA LEU A 12 3.84 11.02 -22.34
C LEU A 12 5.06 10.27 -21.79
N LEU A 13 6.10 10.10 -22.61
CA LEU A 13 7.37 9.53 -22.17
C LEU A 13 8.13 10.46 -21.22
N GLY A 14 8.03 11.78 -21.42
CA GLY A 14 8.62 12.79 -20.51
C GLY A 14 7.99 12.80 -19.12
N GLN A 15 6.68 12.54 -19.01
CA GLN A 15 5.97 12.45 -17.73
C GLN A 15 6.23 11.12 -16.99
N PHE A 16 6.53 10.03 -17.70
CA PHE A 16 6.96 8.78 -17.07
C PHE A 16 8.39 8.90 -16.49
N THR A 17 9.27 9.64 -17.16
CA THR A 17 10.64 9.88 -16.65
C THR A 17 10.68 10.82 -15.44
N SER A 18 9.71 11.71 -15.26
CA SER A 18 9.64 12.56 -14.05
C SER A 18 9.07 11.82 -12.82
N LEU A 19 8.31 10.74 -13.03
CA LEU A 19 7.88 9.83 -11.95
C LEU A 19 9.00 8.90 -11.47
N SER A 20 9.91 8.48 -12.35
CA SER A 20 11.11 7.72 -11.97
C SER A 20 12.28 8.61 -11.49
N GLY A 21 12.25 9.91 -11.80
CA GLY A 21 13.38 10.84 -11.59
C GLY A 21 13.36 11.66 -10.30
N SER A 22 12.32 11.56 -9.46
CA SER A 22 12.25 12.30 -8.18
C SER A 22 12.84 11.54 -6.98
N LEU A 23 13.65 10.51 -7.23
CA LEU A 23 14.55 9.95 -6.23
C LEU A 23 15.59 11.01 -5.87
N SER A 24 15.26 11.79 -4.84
CA SER A 24 16.16 12.79 -4.25
C SER A 24 17.53 12.18 -4.01
N LYS A 25 18.59 12.87 -4.45
CA LYS A 25 19.99 12.52 -4.16
C LYS A 25 20.24 12.36 -2.64
N LYS A 26 19.40 12.98 -1.78
CA LYS A 26 19.41 12.75 -0.33
C LYS A 26 18.86 11.37 0.06
N ALA A 27 17.79 10.88 -0.59
CA ALA A 27 17.25 9.54 -0.36
C ALA A 27 18.24 8.45 -0.81
N LEU A 28 18.91 8.65 -1.95
CA LEU A 28 20.00 7.80 -2.42
C LEU A 28 21.24 7.83 -1.49
N GLY A 29 21.57 8.99 -0.92
CA GLY A 29 22.67 9.13 0.05
C GLY A 29 22.37 8.54 1.43
N VAL A 30 21.09 8.52 1.85
CA VAL A 30 20.65 7.84 3.07
C VAL A 30 20.61 6.32 2.85
N LEU A 31 20.19 5.87 1.67
CA LEU A 31 20.25 4.46 1.28
C LEU A 31 21.70 3.96 1.31
N THR A 32 22.65 4.61 0.64
CA THR A 32 24.06 4.14 0.62
C THR A 32 24.72 4.14 2.01
N ARG A 33 24.31 5.02 2.94
CA ARG A 33 24.85 5.05 4.31
C ARG A 33 24.18 4.05 5.27
N ARG A 34 22.96 3.57 4.98
CA ARG A 34 22.24 2.52 5.74
C ARG A 34 22.32 1.12 5.13
N VAL A 35 22.65 0.98 3.85
CA VAL A 35 22.66 -0.29 3.09
C VAL A 35 23.85 -1.19 3.40
N GLY A 36 24.91 -0.68 4.05
CA GLY A 36 26.10 -1.46 4.42
C GLY A 36 25.91 -2.60 5.46
N GLY A 37 24.67 -2.93 5.86
CA GLY A 37 24.38 -3.96 6.87
C GLY A 37 23.11 -4.78 6.62
N LEU A 38 22.64 -4.89 5.38
CA LEU A 38 21.34 -5.47 5.02
C LEU A 38 21.20 -7.01 5.13
N THR A 39 22.16 -7.73 5.71
CA THR A 39 22.24 -9.19 5.54
C THR A 39 21.79 -10.08 6.70
N LEU A 40 21.50 -9.58 7.92
CA LEU A 40 21.45 -10.48 9.09
C LEU A 40 20.17 -10.59 9.93
N ASP A 41 19.19 -9.67 9.85
CA ASP A 41 17.98 -9.76 10.72
C ASP A 41 16.66 -10.04 9.98
N ILE A 42 16.67 -10.10 8.64
CA ILE A 42 15.44 -10.22 7.83
C ILE A 42 15.02 -11.70 7.62
N GLY A 43 15.92 -12.63 7.93
CA GLY A 43 15.78 -14.04 7.52
C GLY A 43 15.25 -15.01 8.57
N ARG A 44 15.18 -14.63 9.86
CA ARG A 44 14.86 -15.59 10.93
C ARG A 44 13.66 -15.20 11.77
N THR A 45 12.78 -16.17 11.93
CA THR A 45 11.64 -16.12 12.85
C THR A 45 12.15 -16.52 14.24
N ILE A 46 12.04 -15.63 15.22
CA ILE A 46 12.59 -15.83 16.57
C ILE A 46 11.54 -15.42 17.60
N ILE A 47 11.26 -16.30 18.56
CA ILE A 47 10.41 -15.98 19.71
C ILE A 47 11.19 -15.02 20.61
N LEU A 48 10.60 -13.86 20.89
CA LEU A 48 11.23 -12.82 21.69
C LEU A 48 11.00 -13.07 23.18
N ASP A 49 12.10 -13.11 23.93
CA ASP A 49 12.02 -13.17 25.39
C ASP A 49 11.51 -11.84 25.98
N ARG A 50 11.30 -11.81 27.30
CA ARG A 50 10.82 -10.60 27.99
C ARG A 50 11.83 -9.44 27.91
N ALA A 51 13.12 -9.71 27.90
CA ALA A 51 14.16 -8.69 27.85
C ALA A 51 14.25 -8.06 26.45
N GLN A 52 14.25 -8.88 25.40
CA GLN A 52 14.23 -8.45 24.01
C GLN A 52 12.98 -7.65 23.67
N ARG A 53 11.79 -8.07 24.16
CA ARG A 53 10.56 -7.28 23.98
C ARG A 53 10.60 -5.92 24.67
N ARG A 54 11.37 -5.76 25.75
CA ARG A 54 11.55 -4.47 26.43
C ARG A 54 12.40 -3.49 25.62
N LEU A 55 13.25 -3.98 24.72
CA LEU A 55 14.06 -3.16 23.82
C LEU A 55 13.24 -2.55 22.67
N LEU A 56 12.08 -3.14 22.35
CA LEU A 56 11.14 -2.60 21.37
C LEU A 56 10.40 -1.39 21.93
N SER A 57 10.15 -0.39 21.09
CA SER A 57 9.30 0.74 21.45
C SER A 57 7.84 0.29 21.66
N ASP A 58 7.07 1.05 22.43
CA ASP A 58 5.64 0.78 22.64
C ASP A 58 4.88 0.71 21.32
N GLU A 59 5.22 1.59 20.38
CA GLU A 59 4.62 1.62 19.06
C GLU A 59 4.94 0.34 18.28
N GLN A 60 6.20 -0.11 18.28
CA GLN A 60 6.60 -1.36 17.61
C GLN A 60 5.87 -2.56 18.18
N ARG A 61 5.76 -2.67 19.51
CA ARG A 61 4.99 -3.74 20.15
C ARG A 61 3.51 -3.71 19.78
N ALA A 62 2.92 -2.52 19.70
CA ALA A 62 1.53 -2.37 19.29
C ALA A 62 1.31 -2.78 17.82
N TRP A 63 2.24 -2.45 16.93
CA TRP A 63 2.20 -2.89 15.53
C TRP A 63 2.37 -4.40 15.38
N MET A 64 3.30 -5.00 16.11
CA MET A 64 3.46 -6.46 16.14
C MET A 64 2.20 -7.16 16.64
N LYS A 65 1.59 -6.67 17.72
CA LYS A 65 0.35 -7.21 18.25
C LYS A 65 -0.79 -7.15 17.22
N ARG A 66 -0.99 -6.00 16.58
CA ARG A 66 -2.03 -5.83 15.54
C ARG A 66 -1.80 -6.73 14.32
N ALA A 67 -0.55 -6.99 13.95
CA ALA A 67 -0.20 -7.90 12.87
C ALA A 67 -0.46 -9.37 13.27
N GLY A 68 -0.13 -9.75 14.50
CA GLY A 68 -0.46 -11.06 15.08
C GLY A 68 -1.98 -11.31 15.12
N GLU A 69 -2.75 -10.35 15.64
CA GLU A 69 -4.22 -10.37 15.64
C GLU A 69 -4.76 -10.53 14.21
N ALA A 70 -4.17 -9.86 13.21
CA ALA A 70 -4.57 -10.00 11.81
C ALA A 70 -4.41 -11.44 11.27
N ILE A 71 -3.32 -12.10 11.64
CA ILE A 71 -3.05 -13.49 11.24
C ILE A 71 -4.08 -14.42 11.90
N GLN A 72 -4.32 -14.22 13.20
CA GLN A 72 -5.31 -14.97 13.94
C GLN A 72 -6.71 -14.83 13.33
N ASP A 73 -7.15 -13.60 13.07
CA ASP A 73 -8.46 -13.30 12.47
C ASP A 73 -8.60 -13.94 11.09
N ALA A 74 -7.58 -13.80 10.24
CA ALA A 74 -7.58 -14.37 8.89
C ALA A 74 -7.57 -15.91 8.92
N ARG A 75 -6.82 -16.51 9.85
CA ARG A 75 -6.81 -17.97 10.07
C ARG A 75 -8.19 -18.47 10.48
N GLN A 76 -8.81 -17.84 11.47
CA GLN A 76 -10.13 -18.22 11.96
C GLN A 76 -11.20 -18.04 10.88
N THR A 77 -11.12 -16.97 10.10
CA THR A 77 -12.01 -16.73 8.94
C THR A 77 -11.85 -17.80 7.86
N ALA A 78 -10.63 -18.31 7.67
CA ALA A 78 -10.35 -19.43 6.77
C ALA A 78 -10.78 -20.80 7.33
N GLY A 79 -11.29 -20.87 8.57
CA GLY A 79 -11.69 -22.11 9.23
C GLY A 79 -10.51 -23.00 9.64
N LEU A 80 -9.30 -22.44 9.73
CA LEU A 80 -8.08 -23.19 10.05
C LEU A 80 -7.80 -23.16 11.55
N SER A 81 -7.48 -24.33 12.12
CA SER A 81 -6.86 -24.42 13.44
C SER A 81 -5.40 -23.95 13.41
N LEU A 82 -4.84 -23.66 14.58
CA LEU A 82 -3.43 -23.27 14.70
C LEU A 82 -2.51 -24.40 14.20
N ASP A 83 -2.83 -25.65 14.51
CA ASP A 83 -2.07 -26.82 14.08
C ASP A 83 -2.15 -27.01 12.55
N GLU A 84 -3.34 -26.85 11.95
CA GLU A 84 -3.49 -26.95 10.48
C GLU A 84 -2.72 -25.85 9.74
N LEU A 85 -2.75 -24.61 10.25
CA LEU A 85 -1.97 -23.53 9.65
C LEU A 85 -0.46 -23.80 9.79
N ALA A 86 0.00 -24.24 10.96
CA ALA A 86 1.41 -24.57 11.19
C ALA A 86 1.89 -25.68 10.25
N ASN A 87 1.10 -26.74 10.09
CA ASN A 87 1.39 -27.85 9.18
C ASN A 87 1.40 -27.38 7.71
N THR A 88 0.47 -26.52 7.31
CA THR A 88 0.41 -25.99 5.93
C THR A 88 1.61 -25.10 5.61
N LEU A 89 2.14 -24.39 6.62
CA LEU A 89 3.31 -23.55 6.50
C LEU A 89 4.64 -24.30 6.64
N ASP A 90 4.59 -25.62 6.91
CA ASP A 90 5.74 -26.49 7.16
C ASP A 90 6.60 -25.98 8.34
N LEU A 91 5.96 -25.59 9.44
CA LEU A 91 6.64 -25.13 10.64
C LEU A 91 7.03 -26.31 11.54
N GLU A 92 8.31 -26.43 11.86
CA GLU A 92 8.82 -27.46 12.79
C GLU A 92 8.25 -27.32 14.21
N ASP A 93 8.07 -26.08 14.68
CA ASP A 93 7.56 -25.78 16.03
C ASP A 93 6.33 -24.87 15.96
N LYS A 94 5.17 -25.42 16.34
CA LYS A 94 3.90 -24.70 16.38
C LYS A 94 3.83 -23.57 17.40
N THR A 95 4.67 -23.60 18.44
CA THR A 95 4.73 -22.52 19.43
C THR A 95 5.21 -21.21 18.80
N VAL A 96 5.95 -21.30 17.70
CA VAL A 96 6.35 -20.15 16.89
C VAL A 96 5.13 -19.46 16.31
N LEU A 97 4.19 -20.19 15.71
CA LEU A 97 2.96 -19.60 15.15
C LEU A 97 2.11 -18.96 16.25
N GLN A 98 2.02 -19.59 17.42
CA GLN A 98 1.35 -19.02 18.57
C GLN A 98 2.01 -17.70 19.04
N ALA A 99 3.34 -17.66 19.08
CA ALA A 99 4.08 -16.44 19.43
C ALA A 99 3.90 -15.34 18.37
N ILE A 100 3.79 -15.69 17.09
CA ILE A 100 3.49 -14.75 16.01
C ILE A 100 2.10 -14.13 16.19
N GLU A 101 1.06 -14.94 16.43
CA GLU A 101 -0.31 -14.45 16.66
C GLU A 101 -0.40 -13.53 17.89
N GLN A 102 0.45 -13.75 18.89
CA GLN A 102 0.55 -12.90 20.08
C GLN A 102 1.40 -11.63 19.89
N GLY A 103 2.06 -11.46 18.73
CA GLY A 103 3.00 -10.37 18.47
C GLY A 103 4.28 -10.47 19.32
N SER A 104 4.66 -11.67 19.74
CA SER A 104 5.83 -11.94 20.58
C SER A 104 6.98 -12.64 19.84
N ALA A 105 6.88 -12.78 18.52
CA ALA A 105 7.97 -13.29 17.68
C ALA A 105 8.29 -12.34 16.52
N THR A 106 9.54 -12.33 16.07
CA THR A 106 9.90 -11.80 14.74
C THR A 106 9.48 -12.78 13.68
N VAL A 107 9.21 -12.30 12.46
CA VAL A 107 8.76 -13.14 11.33
C VAL A 107 9.67 -12.87 10.15
N SER A 108 10.19 -13.94 9.53
CA SER A 108 10.97 -13.81 8.30
C SER A 108 10.10 -13.29 7.15
N PHE A 109 10.72 -12.58 6.21
CA PHE A 109 9.96 -12.06 5.06
C PHE A 109 9.34 -13.18 4.21
N ASP A 110 10.03 -14.32 4.06
CA ASP A 110 9.48 -15.50 3.39
C ASP A 110 8.20 -16.01 4.09
N LEU A 111 8.21 -16.12 5.42
CA LEU A 111 7.04 -16.55 6.17
C LEU A 111 5.88 -15.55 6.06
N ILE A 112 6.16 -14.24 6.01
CA ILE A 112 5.15 -13.22 5.71
C ILE A 112 4.51 -13.46 4.34
N LEU A 113 5.30 -13.77 3.31
CA LEU A 113 4.78 -14.04 1.97
C LEU A 113 3.95 -15.33 1.92
N ARG A 114 4.38 -16.40 2.59
CA ARG A 114 3.61 -17.65 2.71
C ARG A 114 2.27 -17.43 3.42
N LEU A 115 2.30 -16.73 4.55
CA LEU A 115 1.09 -16.34 5.29
C LEU A 115 0.13 -15.52 4.43
N THR A 116 0.66 -14.54 3.69
CA THR A 116 -0.14 -13.72 2.79
C THR A 116 -0.77 -14.55 1.67
N SER A 117 0.02 -15.41 1.02
CA SER A 117 -0.47 -16.28 -0.05
C SER A 117 -1.55 -17.25 0.42
N LEU A 118 -1.48 -17.71 1.67
CA LEU A 118 -2.40 -18.70 2.20
C LEU A 118 -3.69 -18.08 2.75
N LEU A 119 -3.56 -17.01 3.53
CA LEU A 119 -4.67 -16.42 4.30
C LEU A 119 -5.38 -15.28 3.55
N ALA A 120 -4.68 -14.51 2.71
CA ALA A 120 -5.21 -13.29 2.13
C ALA A 120 -5.78 -13.50 0.71
N ARG A 121 -6.66 -14.50 0.55
CA ARG A 121 -7.24 -14.88 -0.75
C ARG A 121 -7.95 -13.72 -1.46
N ASN A 122 -8.62 -12.85 -0.71
CA ASN A 122 -9.42 -11.78 -1.28
C ASN A 122 -8.67 -10.45 -1.42
N ASP A 123 -7.70 -10.14 -0.54
CA ASP A 123 -7.00 -8.86 -0.51
C ASP A 123 -5.54 -9.01 -0.02
N PRO A 124 -4.60 -9.53 -0.85
CA PRO A 124 -3.24 -9.87 -0.43
C PRO A 124 -2.33 -8.65 -0.18
N ILE A 125 -2.52 -7.55 -0.91
CA ILE A 125 -1.66 -6.35 -0.80
C ILE A 125 -1.84 -5.66 0.56
N PRO A 126 -3.06 -5.31 1.02
CA PRO A 126 -3.24 -4.70 2.33
C PRO A 126 -2.77 -5.60 3.47
N PHE A 127 -2.98 -6.91 3.35
CA PHE A 127 -2.54 -7.88 4.34
C PHE A 127 -1.01 -7.93 4.46
N LEU A 128 -0.30 -8.03 3.33
CA LEU A 128 1.16 -7.98 3.27
C LEU A 128 1.71 -6.71 3.92
N ILE A 129 1.15 -5.55 3.58
CA ILE A 129 1.55 -4.25 4.14
C ILE A 129 1.41 -4.26 5.67
N LYS A 130 0.29 -4.77 6.20
CA LYS A 130 0.04 -4.87 7.64
C LYS A 130 1.10 -5.75 8.33
N LEU A 131 1.45 -6.88 7.74
CA LEU A 131 2.45 -7.81 8.29
C LEU A 131 3.87 -7.23 8.22
N VAL A 132 4.25 -6.63 7.09
CA VAL A 132 5.57 -5.98 6.94
C VAL A 132 5.73 -4.84 7.94
N ARG A 133 4.70 -4.00 8.11
CA ARG A 133 4.70 -2.93 9.12
C ARG A 133 4.83 -3.45 10.54
N GLY A 134 4.18 -4.57 10.86
CA GLY A 134 4.23 -5.19 12.17
C GLY A 134 5.56 -5.85 12.50
N PHE A 135 6.02 -6.75 11.63
CA PHE A 135 7.14 -7.64 11.94
C PHE A 135 8.48 -7.18 11.35
N ASN A 136 8.48 -6.26 10.38
CA ASN A 136 9.69 -5.76 9.76
C ASN A 136 9.68 -4.23 9.59
N PRO A 137 9.85 -3.47 10.68
CA PRO A 137 9.80 -2.00 10.65
C PRO A 137 10.90 -1.37 9.80
N ARG A 138 12.04 -2.07 9.63
CA ARG A 138 13.13 -1.61 8.74
C ARG A 138 12.72 -1.70 7.27
N LEU A 139 12.14 -2.82 6.85
CA LEU A 139 11.58 -2.95 5.49
C LEU A 139 10.41 -1.98 5.28
N TRP A 140 9.58 -1.77 6.30
CA TRP A 140 8.49 -0.79 6.24
C TRP A 140 9.00 0.64 6.04
N ALA A 141 10.05 1.06 6.75
CA ALA A 141 10.64 2.38 6.55
C ALA A 141 11.18 2.57 5.12
N LEU A 142 11.84 1.54 4.56
CA LEU A 142 12.28 1.55 3.16
C LEU A 142 11.10 1.63 2.19
N ALA A 143 10.02 0.91 2.49
CA ALA A 143 8.78 0.92 1.71
C ALA A 143 8.07 2.28 1.77
N GLU A 144 8.03 2.93 2.93
CA GLU A 144 7.51 4.29 3.11
C GLU A 144 8.33 5.31 2.32
N ASP A 145 9.67 5.20 2.37
CA ASP A 145 10.59 6.02 1.57
C ASP A 145 10.37 5.84 0.05
N TRP A 146 9.84 4.68 -0.37
CA TRP A 146 9.46 4.37 -1.75
C TRP A 146 7.98 4.64 -2.08
N GLY A 147 7.20 5.16 -1.13
CA GLY A 147 5.82 5.62 -1.36
C GLY A 147 4.73 4.54 -1.20
N ILE A 148 5.05 3.37 -0.63
CA ILE A 148 4.07 2.29 -0.36
C ILE A 148 2.94 2.76 0.57
N GLY A 149 3.18 3.77 1.43
CA GLY A 149 2.14 4.38 2.25
C GLY A 149 0.95 4.96 1.46
N ARG A 150 1.11 5.26 0.17
CA ARG A 150 0.03 5.74 -0.72
C ARG A 150 -0.72 4.62 -1.44
N LEU A 151 -0.16 3.40 -1.49
CA LEU A 151 -0.73 2.29 -2.25
C LEU A 151 -2.09 1.82 -1.72
N PRO A 152 -2.33 1.66 -0.42
CA PRO A 152 -3.65 1.25 0.08
C PRO A 152 -4.77 2.20 -0.37
N GLY A 153 -4.52 3.52 -0.30
CA GLY A 153 -5.48 4.52 -0.74
C GLY A 153 -5.66 4.58 -2.25
N MET A 154 -4.68 4.15 -3.05
CA MET A 154 -4.86 3.98 -4.50
C MET A 154 -5.71 2.75 -4.79
N VAL A 155 -5.39 1.60 -4.19
CA VAL A 155 -6.13 0.35 -4.37
C VAL A 155 -7.60 0.49 -3.95
N GLU A 156 -7.87 1.17 -2.83
CA GLU A 156 -9.25 1.40 -2.39
C GLU A 156 -10.02 2.29 -3.36
N ARG A 157 -9.38 3.35 -3.90
CA ARG A 157 -10.00 4.19 -4.94
C ARG A 157 -10.29 3.38 -6.20
N ASP A 158 -9.37 2.51 -6.63
CA ASP A 158 -9.57 1.64 -7.78
C ASP A 158 -10.71 0.65 -7.54
N ARG A 159 -10.82 0.10 -6.33
CA ARG A 159 -11.92 -0.79 -5.91
C ARG A 159 -13.27 -0.08 -5.98
N GLN A 160 -13.34 1.18 -5.55
CA GLN A 160 -14.58 1.98 -5.64
C GLN A 160 -15.02 2.17 -7.10
N TRP A 161 -14.10 2.50 -8.00
CA TRP A 161 -14.37 2.57 -9.44
C TRP A 161 -14.89 1.25 -10.00
N MET A 162 -14.22 0.15 -9.66
CA MET A 162 -14.62 -1.17 -10.11
C MET A 162 -15.99 -1.58 -9.58
N ASN A 163 -16.33 -1.19 -8.35
CA ASN A 163 -17.64 -1.46 -7.76
C ASN A 163 -18.76 -0.69 -8.47
N ILE A 164 -18.53 0.57 -8.86
CA ILE A 164 -19.50 1.34 -9.67
C ILE A 164 -19.79 0.61 -10.98
N TYR A 165 -18.74 0.15 -11.68
CA TYR A 165 -18.91 -0.61 -12.91
C TYR A 165 -19.63 -1.95 -12.67
N ARG A 166 -19.21 -2.74 -11.67
CA ARG A 166 -19.81 -4.05 -11.37
C ARG A 166 -21.29 -3.94 -10.96
N GLY A 167 -21.65 -2.89 -10.23
CA GLY A 167 -23.02 -2.60 -9.80
C GLY A 167 -23.95 -2.18 -10.95
N ASN A 168 -23.42 -1.83 -12.12
CA ASN A 168 -24.20 -1.46 -13.28
C ASN A 168 -24.33 -2.66 -14.25
N GLU A 169 -25.39 -3.46 -14.08
CA GLU A 169 -25.67 -4.62 -14.93
C GLU A 169 -25.84 -4.22 -16.41
N ALA A 170 -26.50 -3.10 -16.69
CA ALA A 170 -26.70 -2.61 -18.05
C ALA A 170 -25.35 -2.32 -18.73
N ALA A 171 -24.41 -1.69 -18.02
CA ALA A 171 -23.07 -1.41 -18.54
C ALA A 171 -22.27 -2.69 -18.84
N ARG A 172 -22.52 -3.80 -18.12
CA ARG A 172 -21.86 -5.10 -18.36
C ARG A 172 -22.42 -5.85 -19.56
N GLN A 173 -23.63 -5.51 -20.02
CA GLN A 173 -24.30 -6.16 -21.15
C GLN A 173 -24.17 -5.37 -22.45
N LEU A 174 -23.50 -4.21 -22.43
CA LEU A 174 -23.33 -3.38 -23.62
C LEU A 174 -22.50 -4.10 -24.70
N PRO A 175 -22.89 -3.97 -25.98
CA PRO A 175 -22.01 -4.29 -27.10
C PRO A 175 -20.71 -3.48 -27.02
N GLN A 176 -19.60 -4.05 -27.48
CA GLN A 176 -18.26 -3.44 -27.39
C GLN A 176 -18.22 -1.97 -27.86
N ALA A 177 -18.84 -1.66 -29.01
CA ALA A 177 -18.86 -0.30 -29.56
C ALA A 177 -19.61 0.70 -28.68
N ASP A 178 -20.65 0.27 -27.97
CA ASP A 178 -21.41 1.14 -27.06
C ASP A 178 -20.69 1.28 -25.71
N PHE A 179 -20.02 0.21 -25.26
CA PHE A 179 -19.16 0.27 -24.08
C PHE A 179 -18.01 1.26 -24.27
N GLU A 180 -17.38 1.30 -25.44
CA GLU A 180 -16.32 2.26 -25.78
C GLU A 180 -16.82 3.71 -25.72
N ARG A 181 -18.06 3.98 -26.17
CA ARG A 181 -18.66 5.32 -26.07
C ARG A 181 -18.89 5.73 -24.63
N VAL A 182 -19.39 4.81 -23.80
CA VAL A 182 -19.57 5.05 -22.36
C VAL A 182 -18.22 5.31 -21.70
N MET A 183 -17.18 4.57 -22.07
CA MET A 183 -15.83 4.77 -21.53
C MET A 183 -15.25 6.14 -21.89
N ALA A 184 -15.35 6.55 -23.15
CA ALA A 184 -14.94 7.88 -23.58
C ALA A 184 -15.70 8.99 -22.85
N PHE A 185 -16.99 8.80 -22.58
CA PHE A 185 -17.76 9.71 -21.74
C PHE A 185 -17.22 9.77 -20.31
N CYS A 186 -16.98 8.62 -19.68
CA CYS A 186 -16.44 8.54 -18.31
C CYS A 186 -15.06 9.20 -18.19
N GLU A 187 -14.16 9.01 -19.18
CA GLU A 187 -12.85 9.65 -19.22
C GLU A 187 -12.96 11.18 -19.27
N ASN A 188 -13.83 11.70 -20.13
CA ASN A 188 -14.07 13.15 -20.23
C ASN A 188 -14.71 13.71 -18.96
N ALA A 189 -15.73 13.02 -18.43
CA ALA A 189 -16.41 13.42 -17.20
C ALA A 189 -15.45 13.44 -16.00
N LEU A 190 -14.57 12.44 -15.89
CA LEU A 190 -13.55 12.38 -14.84
C LEU A 190 -12.54 13.52 -14.99
N THR A 191 -12.07 13.76 -16.21
CA THR A 191 -11.13 14.87 -16.51
C THR A 191 -11.74 16.20 -16.10
N MET A 192 -12.99 16.46 -16.48
CA MET A 192 -13.72 17.66 -16.09
C MET A 192 -13.90 17.78 -14.58
N ALA A 193 -14.31 16.70 -13.90
CA ALA A 193 -14.50 16.70 -12.45
C ALA A 193 -13.20 17.05 -11.70
N VAL A 194 -12.06 16.48 -12.14
CA VAL A 194 -10.74 16.79 -11.57
C VAL A 194 -10.36 18.26 -11.81
N GLN A 195 -10.59 18.78 -13.01
CA GLN A 195 -10.33 20.19 -13.32
C GLN A 195 -11.18 21.13 -12.45
N PHE A 196 -12.48 20.86 -12.29
CA PHE A 196 -13.34 21.64 -11.41
C PHE A 196 -12.87 21.65 -9.96
N GLN A 197 -12.45 20.50 -9.43
CA GLN A 197 -11.95 20.43 -8.06
C GLN A 197 -10.64 21.21 -7.89
N GLN A 198 -9.76 21.19 -8.89
CA GLN A 198 -8.52 21.96 -8.88
C GLN A 198 -8.80 23.48 -8.94
N SER A 199 -9.74 23.90 -9.78
CA SER A 199 -10.15 25.31 -9.88
C SER A 199 -10.82 25.80 -8.60
N ALA A 200 -11.69 25.01 -7.97
CA ALA A 200 -12.32 25.37 -6.69
C ALA A 200 -11.26 25.55 -5.58
N ALA A 201 -10.27 24.66 -5.50
CA ALA A 201 -9.19 24.75 -4.51
C ALA A 201 -8.27 25.97 -4.70
N SER A 202 -8.09 26.44 -5.94
CA SER A 202 -7.36 27.69 -6.19
C SER A 202 -8.13 28.94 -5.77
N THR A 203 -9.46 28.94 -5.94
CA THR A 203 -10.31 30.08 -5.55
C THR A 203 -10.40 30.22 -4.03
N ASP A 204 -10.55 29.11 -3.30
CA ASP A 204 -10.58 29.11 -1.83
C ASP A 204 -9.26 29.62 -1.20
N LYS A 205 -8.12 29.30 -1.82
CA LYS A 205 -6.82 29.82 -1.35
C LYS A 205 -6.69 31.33 -1.53
N ALA A 206 -7.16 31.86 -2.65
CA ALA A 206 -7.13 33.30 -2.90
C ALA A 206 -8.00 34.08 -1.89
N ASP A 207 -9.19 33.55 -1.58
CA ASP A 207 -10.14 34.19 -0.64
C ASP A 207 -9.70 34.08 0.83
N THR A 208 -8.83 33.11 1.15
CA THR A 208 -8.25 32.94 2.49
C THR A 208 -7.04 33.85 2.71
N ASP A 209 -6.16 34.00 1.70
CA ASP A 209 -5.02 34.92 1.78
C ASP A 209 -5.48 36.38 1.89
N ASP A 210 -6.54 36.77 1.17
CA ASP A 210 -7.08 38.14 1.18
C ASP A 210 -7.66 38.52 2.56
N LYS A 211 -8.32 37.58 3.25
CA LYS A 211 -8.81 37.76 4.63
C LYS A 211 -7.69 37.86 5.66
N GLN A 212 -6.58 37.13 5.44
CA GLN A 212 -5.46 37.09 6.38
C GLN A 212 -4.52 38.31 6.22
N THR A 213 -4.49 38.93 5.04
CA THR A 213 -3.85 40.24 4.82
C THR A 213 -4.63 41.38 5.46
N ASP A 214 -5.95 41.35 5.44
CA ASP A 214 -6.80 42.37 6.07
C ASP A 214 -6.77 42.33 7.61
N GLU A 215 -6.58 41.14 8.21
CA GLU A 215 -6.52 40.99 9.66
C GLU A 215 -5.14 41.38 10.25
N ARG A 216 -4.07 41.33 9.45
CA ARG A 216 -2.72 41.80 9.83
C ARG A 216 -2.51 43.31 9.63
N ALA A 217 -3.43 43.97 8.93
CA ALA A 217 -3.40 45.41 8.67
C ALA A 217 -4.22 46.23 9.69
N ARG A 218 -4.77 45.58 10.73
CA ARG A 218 -5.47 46.19 11.88
C ARG A 218 -4.65 46.05 13.15
#